data_AF-A0A139NF80-F1
#
_entry.id   AF-A0A139NF80-F1
#
_cell.length_a   1.000
_cell.length_b   1.000
_cell.length_c   1.000
_cell.angle_alpha   90.00
_cell.angle_beta   90.00
_cell.angle_gamma   90.00
#
_symmetry.space_group_name_H-M   'P 1'
#
loop_
_entity.id
_entity.type
_entity.pdbx_description
1 polymer ?
#
loop_
_entity_poly.entity_id
_entity_poly.type
_entity_poly.pdbx_seq_one_letter_code
_entity_poly.pdbx_strand_id
1 'polypeptide(L)'
;MEGILERSVAKVCQPYELEFKAQATASFIKEYWNIEVPVDKSQRRFDMAVYSKERHKVWLIETNYYGGGGSKLKAVAGEFTELSQFVRTSLDDVEFVWVTDGLGWKIAHLPLAEAFGHITNIFNLEMLKDGFLFELFDLD
;
A
#
# COMPACT_ATOMS: atom_id res chain seq x y z
N MET A 1 -8.88 2.77 -10.72
CA MET A 1 -8.00 1.68 -10.21
C MET A 1 -8.23 1.48 -8.72
N GLU A 2 -8.35 2.55 -7.94
CA GLU A 2 -8.81 2.51 -6.53
C GLU A 2 -10.06 1.64 -6.32
N GLY A 3 -11.11 1.76 -7.13
CA GLY A 3 -12.29 0.90 -7.00
C GLY A 3 -12.05 -0.60 -7.26
N ILE A 4 -11.00 -0.97 -8.00
CA ILE A 4 -10.58 -2.38 -8.13
C ILE A 4 -9.88 -2.80 -6.85
N LEU A 5 -8.95 -1.98 -6.34
CA LEU A 5 -8.27 -2.23 -5.07
C LEU A 5 -9.26 -2.39 -3.93
N GLU A 6 -10.21 -1.47 -3.78
CA GLU A 6 -11.21 -1.49 -2.70
C GLU A 6 -12.02 -2.78 -2.73
N ARG A 7 -12.48 -3.24 -3.90
CA ARG A 7 -13.19 -4.52 -4.01
C ARG A 7 -12.30 -5.70 -3.65
N SER A 8 -11.04 -5.69 -4.08
CA SER A 8 -10.09 -6.75 -3.73
C SER A 8 -9.83 -6.78 -2.22
N VAL A 9 -9.55 -5.64 -1.60
CA VAL A 9 -9.34 -5.52 -0.14
C VAL A 9 -10.58 -5.96 0.61
N ALA A 10 -11.77 -5.45 0.28
CA ALA A 10 -13.02 -5.83 0.93
C ALA A 10 -13.27 -7.35 0.88
N LYS A 11 -12.93 -8.00 -0.23
CA LYS A 11 -13.05 -9.46 -0.39
C LYS A 11 -12.12 -10.22 0.55
N VAL A 12 -10.88 -9.76 0.73
CA VAL A 12 -9.88 -10.44 1.58
C VAL A 12 -10.10 -10.13 3.07
N CYS A 13 -10.54 -8.92 3.41
CA CYS A 13 -10.77 -8.55 4.81
C CYS A 13 -11.89 -9.37 5.46
N GLN A 14 -12.91 -9.79 4.71
CA GLN A 14 -14.06 -10.53 5.24
C GLN A 14 -13.67 -11.86 5.94
N PRO A 15 -12.94 -12.80 5.33
CA PRO A 15 -12.56 -14.06 5.98
C PRO A 15 -11.55 -13.90 7.12
N TYR A 16 -10.74 -12.84 7.12
CA TYR A 16 -9.71 -12.58 8.14
C TYR A 16 -10.16 -11.62 9.24
N GLU A 17 -11.43 -11.21 9.26
CA GLU A 17 -11.99 -10.24 10.21
C GLU A 17 -11.17 -8.93 10.32
N LEU A 18 -10.61 -8.48 9.19
CA LEU A 18 -9.83 -7.26 9.11
C LEU A 18 -10.73 -6.04 8.92
N GLU A 19 -10.31 -4.91 9.48
CA GLU A 19 -10.93 -3.61 9.23
C GLU A 19 -10.21 -2.91 8.07
N PHE A 20 -10.91 -2.10 7.29
CA PHE A 20 -10.28 -1.28 6.26
C PHE A 20 -10.96 0.08 6.08
N LYS A 21 -10.18 1.05 5.58
CA LYS A 21 -10.65 2.40 5.29
C LYS A 21 -10.02 2.91 3.99
N ALA A 22 -10.87 3.21 3.00
CA ALA A 22 -10.45 3.95 1.82
C ALA A 22 -10.15 5.42 2.17
N GLN A 23 -9.15 6.02 1.53
CA GLN A 23 -8.78 7.44 1.73
C GLN A 23 -8.48 7.77 3.21
N ALA A 24 -7.74 6.88 3.88
CA ALA A 24 -7.43 6.96 5.30
C ALA A 24 -6.38 8.03 5.59
N THR A 25 -6.56 8.77 6.69
CA THR A 25 -5.57 9.72 7.22
C THR A 25 -4.89 9.13 8.44
N ALA A 26 -3.68 9.61 8.77
CA ALA A 26 -3.02 9.23 10.02
C ALA A 26 -3.86 9.55 11.26
N SER A 27 -4.62 10.66 11.25
CA SER A 27 -5.53 11.01 12.34
C SER A 27 -6.65 9.98 12.51
N PHE A 28 -7.24 9.48 11.42
CA PHE A 28 -8.24 8.41 11.47
C PHE A 28 -7.62 7.14 12.03
N ILE A 29 -6.45 6.74 11.53
CA ILE A 29 -5.76 5.52 11.98
C ILE A 29 -5.46 5.62 13.48
N LYS A 30 -5.03 6.79 13.97
CA LYS A 30 -4.79 7.00 15.39
C LYS A 30 -6.07 6.96 16.22
N GLU A 31 -7.13 7.63 15.76
CA GLU A 31 -8.39 7.73 16.51
C GLU A 31 -9.12 6.39 16.63
N TYR A 32 -9.15 5.59 15.56
CA TYR A 32 -9.95 4.37 15.48
C TYR A 32 -9.17 3.09 15.77
N TRP A 33 -7.86 3.06 15.45
CA TRP A 33 -7.02 1.87 15.60
C TRP A 33 -5.89 2.05 16.62
N ASN A 34 -5.74 3.25 17.19
CA ASN A 34 -4.71 3.63 18.16
C ASN A 34 -3.25 3.48 17.65
N ILE A 35 -3.05 3.39 16.34
CA ILE A 35 -1.73 3.26 15.71
C ILE A 35 -1.22 4.62 15.26
N GLU A 36 0.03 4.93 15.59
CA GLU A 36 0.74 6.09 15.08
C GLU A 36 1.28 5.79 13.68
N VAL A 37 0.91 6.63 12.72
CA VAL A 37 1.47 6.59 11.36
C VAL A 37 2.24 7.88 11.15
N PRO A 38 3.58 7.84 10.99
CA PRO A 38 4.33 9.03 10.67
C PRO A 38 3.90 9.51 9.28
N VAL A 39 3.51 10.78 9.16
CA VAL A 39 3.23 11.43 7.87
C VAL A 39 4.16 12.60 7.59
N ASP A 40 4.72 12.61 6.39
CA ASP A 40 5.58 13.68 5.86
C ASP A 40 4.79 14.99 5.66
N LYS A 41 3.47 14.85 5.48
CA LYS A 41 2.51 15.93 5.28
C LYS A 41 1.28 15.67 6.14
N SER A 42 0.86 16.65 6.95
CA SER A 42 -0.27 16.53 7.88
C SER A 42 -1.62 16.19 7.23
N GLN A 43 -1.75 16.31 5.91
CA GLN A 43 -2.99 16.03 5.15
C GLN A 43 -2.89 14.81 4.21
N ARG A 44 -1.84 13.96 4.33
CA ARG A 44 -1.73 12.76 3.48
C ARG A 44 -2.95 11.86 3.65
N ARG A 45 -3.46 11.37 2.52
CA ARG A 45 -4.52 10.37 2.43
C ARG A 45 -3.97 9.17 1.68
N PHE A 46 -3.93 8.03 2.34
CA PHE A 46 -3.57 6.77 1.70
C PHE A 46 -4.79 6.22 0.98
N ASP A 47 -4.61 5.69 -0.24
CA ASP A 47 -5.71 5.12 -1.03
C ASP A 47 -6.52 4.10 -0.22
N MET A 48 -5.82 3.25 0.54
CA MET A 48 -6.42 2.31 1.48
C MET A 48 -5.55 2.12 2.72
N ALA A 49 -6.18 1.92 3.87
CA ALA A 49 -5.53 1.33 5.03
C ALA A 49 -6.29 0.07 5.46
N VAL A 50 -5.56 -0.99 5.81
CA VAL A 50 -6.10 -2.25 6.32
C VAL A 50 -5.52 -2.49 7.71
N TYR A 51 -6.35 -2.90 8.66
CA TYR A 51 -5.98 -3.09 10.05
C TYR A 51 -6.27 -4.52 10.52
N SER A 52 -5.27 -5.16 11.08
CA SER A 52 -5.42 -6.39 11.86
C SER A 52 -5.42 -6.06 13.34
N LYS A 53 -6.56 -6.30 13.99
CA LYS A 53 -6.70 -6.15 15.44
C LYS A 53 -5.86 -7.16 16.21
N GLU A 54 -5.78 -8.39 15.71
CA GLU A 54 -5.00 -9.49 16.31
C GLU A 54 -3.51 -9.13 16.37
N ARG A 55 -2.96 -8.64 15.26
CA ARG A 55 -1.54 -8.31 15.13
C ARG A 55 -1.21 -6.88 15.58
N HIS A 56 -2.22 -6.07 15.84
CA HIS A 56 -2.11 -4.62 16.03
C HIS A 56 -1.26 -3.97 14.91
N LYS A 57 -1.60 -4.32 13.66
CA LYS A 57 -0.82 -3.97 12.46
C LYS A 57 -1.65 -3.23 11.43
N VAL A 58 -1.06 -2.23 10.77
CA VAL A 58 -1.66 -1.52 9.64
C VAL A 58 -0.86 -1.72 8.36
N TRP A 59 -1.55 -2.07 7.28
CA TRP A 59 -1.03 -1.97 5.93
C TRP A 59 -1.56 -0.71 5.26
N LEU A 60 -0.65 0.16 4.83
CA LEU A 60 -0.95 1.37 4.06
C LEU A 60 -0.71 1.07 2.59
N ILE A 61 -1.78 1.16 1.80
CA ILE A 61 -1.74 0.81 0.38
C ILE A 61 -1.89 2.07 -0.45
N GLU A 62 -0.93 2.28 -1.36
CA GLU A 62 -1.01 3.30 -2.40
C GLU A 62 -1.10 2.67 -3.77
N THR A 63 -1.84 3.32 -4.67
CA THR A 63 -2.01 2.85 -6.03
C THR A 63 -1.43 3.83 -7.06
N ASN A 64 -0.81 3.31 -8.12
CA ASN A 64 -0.50 4.13 -9.30
C ASN A 64 -1.05 3.54 -10.61
N TYR A 65 -1.69 4.38 -11.43
CA TYR A 65 -2.12 4.02 -12.77
C TYR A 65 -1.13 4.56 -13.82
N TYR A 66 -0.73 3.69 -14.74
CA TYR A 66 0.17 3.99 -15.83
C TYR A 66 -0.64 4.49 -17.04
N GLY A 67 -0.87 5.80 -17.08
CA GLY A 67 -1.51 6.51 -18.20
C GLY A 67 -0.60 7.51 -18.92
N GLY A 68 0.71 7.51 -18.66
CA GLY A 68 1.66 8.51 -19.19
C GLY A 68 3.07 7.94 -19.39
N GLY A 69 4.00 8.75 -19.92
CA GLY A 69 5.37 8.32 -20.24
C GLY A 69 6.26 7.95 -19.04
N GLY A 70 7.45 7.38 -19.33
CA GLY A 70 8.33 6.74 -18.34
C GLY A 70 8.82 7.63 -17.17
N SER A 71 8.96 8.95 -17.36
CA SER A 71 9.40 9.87 -16.29
C SER A 71 8.42 9.92 -15.12
N LYS A 72 7.12 9.71 -15.35
CA LYS A 72 6.11 9.67 -14.29
C LYS A 72 6.35 8.49 -13.36
N LEU A 73 6.70 7.32 -13.89
CA LEU A 73 6.96 6.14 -13.06
C LEU A 73 8.20 6.33 -12.20
N LYS A 74 9.26 6.93 -12.74
CA LYS A 74 10.47 7.22 -11.96
C LYS A 74 10.15 8.11 -10.76
N ALA A 75 9.35 9.16 -10.96
CA ALA A 75 8.93 10.05 -9.87
C ALA A 75 8.12 9.31 -8.80
N VAL A 76 7.13 8.49 -9.22
CA VAL A 76 6.30 7.70 -8.29
C VAL A 76 7.14 6.67 -7.52
N ALA A 77 8.05 5.96 -8.19
CA ALA A 77 8.93 4.99 -7.56
C ALA A 77 9.80 5.64 -6.47
N GLY A 78 10.35 6.83 -6.74
CA GLY A 78 11.09 7.62 -5.76
C GLY A 78 10.21 8.04 -4.58
N GLU A 79 9.05 8.65 -4.83
CA GLU A 79 8.12 9.11 -3.78
C GLU A 79 7.68 7.95 -2.88
N PHE A 80 7.29 6.81 -3.46
CA PHE A 80 6.82 5.66 -2.71
C PHE A 80 7.96 4.95 -1.96
N THR A 81 9.19 5.00 -2.48
CA THR A 81 10.37 4.52 -1.75
C THR A 81 10.58 5.36 -0.49
N GLU A 82 10.61 6.68 -0.61
CA GLU A 82 10.75 7.60 0.53
C GLU A 82 9.62 7.42 1.54
N LEU A 83 8.36 7.34 1.07
CA LEU A 83 7.20 7.12 1.91
C LEU A 83 7.28 5.77 2.64
N SER A 84 7.68 4.70 1.96
CA SER A 84 7.80 3.37 2.59
C SER A 84 8.84 3.37 3.71
N GLN A 85 9.98 4.05 3.51
CA GLN A 85 11.03 4.17 4.52
C GLN A 85 10.55 5.03 5.68
N PHE A 86 9.82 6.09 5.40
CA PHE A 86 9.28 6.99 6.41
C PHE A 86 8.22 6.30 7.28
N VAL A 87 7.30 5.56 6.68
CA VAL A 87 6.29 4.75 7.40
C VAL A 87 6.96 3.77 8.38
N ARG A 88 8.08 3.14 7.97
CA ARG A 88 8.86 2.22 8.81
C ARG A 88 9.55 2.88 10.00
N THR A 89 9.52 4.20 10.13
CA THR A 89 9.98 4.91 11.33
C THR A 89 8.94 4.90 12.46
N SER A 90 7.73 4.39 12.21
CA SER A 90 6.72 4.24 13.25
C SER A 90 7.21 3.34 14.39
N LEU A 91 6.73 3.61 15.60
CA LEU A 91 6.89 2.72 16.75
C LEU A 91 5.88 1.56 16.73
N ASP A 92 4.80 1.70 15.97
CA ASP A 92 3.78 0.66 15.75
C ASP A 92 4.10 -0.16 14.49
N ASP A 93 3.45 -1.32 14.34
CA ASP A 93 3.62 -2.18 13.17
C ASP A 93 2.84 -1.62 11.97
N VAL A 94 3.56 -0.87 11.13
CA VAL A 94 3.01 -0.25 9.93
C VAL A 94 3.82 -0.65 8.71
N GLU A 95 3.14 -1.19 7.71
CA GLU A 95 3.74 -1.68 6.48
C GLU A 95 3.19 -0.94 5.27
N PHE A 96 4.09 -0.56 4.36
CA PHE A 96 3.71 0.09 3.11
C PHE A 96 3.57 -0.94 1.98
N VAL A 97 2.50 -0.80 1.19
CA VAL A 97 2.18 -1.68 0.06
C VAL A 97 1.90 -0.80 -1.17
N TRP A 98 2.55 -1.12 -2.28
CA TRP A 98 2.32 -0.44 -3.55
C TRP A 98 1.59 -1.34 -4.53
N VAL A 99 0.44 -0.90 -5.05
CA VAL A 99 -0.28 -1.58 -6.13
C VAL A 99 -0.21 -0.77 -7.42
N THR A 100 0.15 -1.42 -8.51
CA THR A 100 0.18 -0.81 -9.86
C THR A 100 -0.75 -1.51 -10.84
N ASP A 101 -1.00 -0.90 -11.99
CA ASP A 101 -1.68 -1.57 -13.11
C ASP A 101 -0.81 -2.59 -13.86
N GLY A 102 0.50 -2.60 -13.59
CA GLY A 102 1.48 -3.55 -14.15
C GLY A 102 2.06 -3.14 -15.51
N LEU A 103 1.59 -2.06 -16.15
CA LEU A 103 2.15 -1.63 -17.44
C LEU A 103 3.57 -1.10 -17.29
N GLY A 104 3.85 -0.38 -16.20
CA GLY A 104 5.17 0.17 -15.88
C GLY A 104 6.27 -0.91 -15.78
N TRP A 105 5.90 -2.13 -15.41
CA TRP A 105 6.83 -3.26 -15.27
C TRP A 105 7.47 -3.66 -16.61
N LYS A 106 6.79 -3.38 -17.74
CA LYS A 106 7.26 -3.74 -19.07
C LYS A 106 8.26 -2.75 -19.65
N ILE A 107 8.16 -1.48 -19.25
CA ILE A 107 8.78 -0.35 -19.96
C ILE A 107 9.68 0.52 -19.08
N ALA A 108 9.52 0.46 -17.77
CA ALA A 108 10.35 1.19 -16.81
C ALA A 108 10.77 0.26 -15.66
N HIS A 109 11.34 -0.88 -16.06
CA HIS A 109 11.83 -1.93 -15.16
C HIS A 109 12.95 -1.45 -14.23
N LEU A 110 13.81 -0.51 -14.65
CA LEU A 110 14.93 -0.02 -13.82
C LEU A 110 14.43 0.73 -12.56
N PRO A 111 13.61 1.79 -12.63
CA PRO A 111 13.06 2.43 -11.43
C PRO A 111 12.26 1.49 -10.54
N LEU A 112 11.55 0.54 -11.13
CA LEU A 112 10.79 -0.43 -10.37
C LEU A 112 11.71 -1.43 -9.64
N ALA A 113 12.77 -1.89 -10.29
CA ALA A 113 13.78 -2.75 -9.67
C ALA A 113 14.50 -2.04 -8.52
N GLU A 114 14.80 -0.75 -8.66
CA GLU A 114 15.31 0.08 -7.57
C GLU A 114 14.32 0.13 -6.40
N ALA A 115 13.02 0.37 -6.68
CA ALA A 115 11.99 0.39 -5.66
C ALA A 115 11.82 -0.96 -4.94
N PHE A 116 11.94 -2.09 -5.64
CA PHE A 116 11.94 -3.43 -5.04
C PHE A 116 13.10 -3.64 -4.04
N GLY A 117 14.19 -2.89 -4.16
CA GLY A 117 15.27 -2.89 -3.17
C GLY A 117 14.89 -2.29 -1.81
N HIS A 118 13.76 -1.60 -1.74
CA HIS A 118 13.34 -0.84 -0.55
C HIS A 118 11.90 -1.14 -0.09
N ILE A 119 10.98 -1.33 -1.04
CA ILE A 119 9.57 -1.61 -0.78
C ILE A 119 9.36 -3.12 -0.83
N THR A 120 8.98 -3.69 0.30
CA THR A 120 8.78 -5.14 0.45
C THR A 120 7.62 -5.65 -0.40
N ASN A 121 6.50 -4.93 -0.44
CA ASN A 121 5.29 -5.36 -1.13
C ASN A 121 4.97 -4.43 -2.30
N ILE A 122 5.30 -4.87 -3.51
CA ILE A 122 4.84 -4.24 -4.74
C ILE A 122 4.05 -5.27 -5.56
N PHE A 123 2.77 -4.99 -5.77
CA PHE A 123 1.87 -5.84 -6.54
C PHE A 123 1.40 -5.16 -7.81
N ASN A 124 0.97 -5.97 -8.77
CA ASN A 124 0.16 -5.49 -9.89
C ASN A 124 -1.26 -6.06 -9.83
N LEU A 125 -2.16 -5.53 -10.67
CA LEU A 125 -3.56 -5.97 -10.70
C LEU A 125 -3.74 -7.45 -11.01
N GLU A 126 -2.81 -8.10 -11.71
CA GLU A 126 -2.88 -9.54 -11.97
C GLU A 126 -2.60 -10.32 -10.69
N MET A 127 -1.55 -9.95 -9.94
CA MET A 127 -1.25 -10.54 -8.62
C MET A 127 -2.43 -10.39 -7.65
N LEU A 128 -3.17 -9.26 -7.69
CA LEU A 128 -4.36 -9.11 -6.86
C LEU A 128 -5.47 -10.11 -7.24
N LYS A 129 -5.65 -10.42 -8.53
CA LYS A 129 -6.62 -11.44 -8.99
C LYS A 129 -6.18 -12.84 -8.57
N ASP A 130 -4.88 -13.09 -8.60
CA ASP A 130 -4.26 -14.37 -8.22
C ASP A 130 -4.25 -14.60 -6.70
N GLY A 131 -4.71 -13.62 -5.92
CA GLY A 131 -4.94 -13.78 -4.48
C GLY A 131 -3.76 -13.37 -3.59
N PHE A 132 -2.79 -12.62 -4.10
CA PHE A 132 -1.61 -12.22 -3.32
C PHE A 132 -1.94 -11.34 -2.09
N LEU A 133 -3.12 -10.69 -2.06
CA LEU A 133 -3.58 -10.01 -0.85
C LEU A 133 -3.99 -10.98 0.26
N PHE A 134 -4.50 -12.17 -0.10
CA PHE A 134 -4.72 -13.23 0.90
C PHE A 134 -3.39 -13.59 1.50
N GLU A 135 -2.39 -13.92 0.68
CA GLU A 135 -1.05 -14.26 1.17
C GLU A 135 -0.48 -13.16 2.06
N LEU A 136 -0.50 -11.88 1.62
CA LEU A 136 0.02 -10.74 2.40
C LEU A 136 -0.60 -10.65 3.80
N PHE A 137 -1.92 -10.85 3.91
CA PHE A 137 -2.63 -10.72 5.18
C PHE A 137 -2.65 -12.01 6.00
N ASP A 138 -2.39 -13.16 5.37
CA ASP A 138 -2.29 -14.47 6.00
C ASP A 138 -0.95 -14.66 6.70
N LEU A 139 0.15 -14.02 6.25
CA LEU A 139 1.53 -14.24 6.73
C LEU A 139 1.64 -14.32 8.27
N ASP A 140 1.64 -15.55 8.79
CA ASP A 140 1.98 -15.94 10.15
C ASP A 140 3.50 -16.01 10.35
#